data_AF-A0A7K8P9Q2-F1
#
_entry.id   AF-A0A7K8P9Q2-F1
#
_cell.length_a   1.000
_cell.length_b   1.000
_cell.length_c   1.000
_cell.angle_alpha   90.00
_cell.angle_beta   90.00
_cell.angle_gamma   90.00
#
_symmetry.space_group_name_H-M   'P 1'
#
loop_
_entity.id
_entity.type
_entity.pdbx_description
1 polymer ?
#
loop_
_entity_poly.entity_id
_entity_poly.type
_entity_poly.pdbx_seq_one_letter_code
_entity_poly.pdbx_strand_id
1 'polypeptide(L)'
;QQGLIDVPFSIRLPSWENRGAYAAQNERHGRCDASECLCPGGREQAEGEGPWQLLLCCSCAAEGTHRRCSDVRNSTASWECDSCAGLGTGKRQSTRVPRVGTAEPPCSS
;
A
#
# COMPACT_ATOMS: atom_id res chain seq x y z
N GLN A 1 -3.87 -52.08 -37.92
CA GLN A 1 -4.62 -50.86 -38.27
C GLN A 1 -4.20 -49.78 -37.28
N GLN A 2 -3.30 -48.90 -37.72
CA GLN A 2 -2.74 -47.79 -36.93
C GLN A 2 -3.64 -46.56 -37.13
N GLY A 3 -4.00 -45.87 -36.06
CA GLY A 3 -4.82 -44.66 -36.09
C GLY A 3 -4.82 -44.02 -34.71
N LEU A 4 -3.74 -43.32 -34.44
CA LEU A 4 -3.37 -42.65 -33.20
C LEU A 4 -4.08 -41.28 -33.17
N ILE A 5 -5.02 -41.08 -32.24
CA ILE A 5 -5.40 -39.74 -31.77
C ILE A 5 -5.44 -39.76 -30.25
N ASP A 6 -4.26 -39.50 -29.70
CA ASP A 6 -4.06 -39.16 -28.30
C ASP A 6 -4.58 -37.73 -28.03
N VAL A 7 -4.81 -37.42 -26.76
CA VAL A 7 -5.12 -36.09 -26.19
C VAL A 7 -6.61 -35.75 -26.00
N PRO A 8 -7.26 -36.22 -24.92
CA PRO A 8 -8.10 -35.31 -24.17
C PRO A 8 -7.15 -34.33 -23.49
N PHE A 9 -7.00 -33.17 -24.13
CA PHE A 9 -6.35 -31.98 -23.60
C PHE A 9 -6.99 -31.71 -22.24
N SER A 10 -6.39 -32.27 -21.18
CA SER A 10 -6.59 -31.75 -19.84
C SER A 10 -6.01 -30.36 -19.94
N ILE A 11 -6.86 -29.39 -20.27
CA ILE A 11 -6.57 -27.99 -20.10
C ILE A 11 -6.23 -27.91 -18.62
N ARG A 12 -4.94 -27.94 -18.31
CA ARG A 12 -4.45 -27.35 -17.09
C ARG A 12 -4.79 -25.89 -17.29
N LEU A 13 -5.99 -25.53 -16.82
CA LEU A 13 -6.42 -24.15 -16.68
C LEU A 13 -5.23 -23.41 -16.05
N PRO A 14 -4.82 -22.27 -16.62
CA PRO A 14 -3.65 -21.55 -16.14
C PRO A 14 -3.73 -21.44 -14.61
N SER A 15 -2.61 -21.64 -13.90
CA SER A 15 -2.58 -21.60 -12.44
C SER A 15 -2.82 -20.18 -11.86
N TRP A 16 -3.46 -19.30 -12.64
CA TRP A 16 -3.79 -17.93 -12.25
C TRP A 16 -4.76 -17.88 -11.06
N GLU A 17 -5.34 -19.02 -10.68
CA GLU A 17 -6.00 -19.19 -9.39
C GLU A 17 -5.04 -19.66 -8.29
N ASN A 18 -3.84 -19.06 -8.19
CA ASN A 18 -3.28 -18.79 -6.86
C ASN A 18 -4.08 -17.64 -6.23
N ARG A 19 -5.38 -17.86 -6.07
CA ARG A 19 -6.38 -16.98 -5.48
C ARG A 19 -6.24 -17.03 -3.94
N GLY A 20 -4.99 -17.09 -3.46
CA GLY A 20 -4.60 -17.12 -2.04
C GLY A 20 -3.57 -16.04 -1.71
N ALA A 21 -3.24 -15.15 -2.64
CA ALA A 21 -2.20 -14.12 -2.48
C ALA A 21 -2.73 -12.67 -2.42
N TYR A 22 -4.02 -12.45 -2.19
CA TYR A 22 -4.59 -11.10 -2.04
C TYR A 22 -5.19 -10.85 -0.65
N ALA A 23 -4.98 -11.75 0.31
CA ALA A 23 -5.30 -11.50 1.70
C ALA A 23 -4.09 -10.89 2.44
N ALA A 24 -3.26 -10.08 1.77
CA ALA A 24 -2.48 -9.07 2.47
C ALA A 24 -3.45 -7.97 2.92
N GLN A 25 -4.25 -8.33 3.92
CA GLN A 25 -4.66 -7.49 5.04
C GLN A 25 -4.65 -6.00 4.70
N ASN A 26 -5.74 -5.52 4.10
CA ASN A 26 -6.10 -4.11 4.11
C ASN A 26 -6.51 -3.75 5.55
N GLU A 27 -5.60 -3.92 6.50
CA GLU A 27 -5.70 -3.24 7.78
C GLU A 27 -5.62 -1.76 7.44
N ARG A 28 -6.81 -1.16 7.41
CA ARG A 28 -6.95 0.24 7.06
C ARG A 28 -6.12 1.02 8.06
N HIS A 29 -5.14 1.78 7.57
CA HIS A 29 -4.30 2.60 8.42
C HIS A 29 -5.20 3.45 9.34
N GLY A 30 -4.99 3.33 10.65
CA GLY A 30 -5.88 3.86 11.68
C GLY A 30 -5.27 4.98 12.52
N ARG A 31 -4.10 5.49 12.13
CA ARG A 31 -3.31 6.43 12.92
C ARG A 31 -3.01 7.70 12.11
N CYS A 32 -2.74 8.78 12.83
CA CYS A 32 -2.25 10.02 12.25
C CYS A 32 -0.72 10.03 12.22
N ASP A 33 -0.17 10.10 11.01
CA ASP A 33 1.26 10.12 10.70
C ASP A 33 1.85 11.52 10.58
N ALA A 34 1.03 12.57 10.74
CA ALA A 34 1.51 13.95 10.75
C ALA A 34 2.63 14.12 11.80
N SER A 35 3.70 14.84 11.43
CA SER A 35 4.85 15.08 12.31
C SER A 35 4.41 15.59 13.69
N GLU A 36 3.49 16.55 13.70
CA GLU A 36 2.82 17.04 14.90
C GLU A 36 1.33 16.69 14.85
N CYS A 37 0.84 15.96 15.84
CA CYS A 37 -0.58 15.62 15.96
C CYS A 37 -1.26 16.58 16.94
N LEU A 38 -2.28 17.30 16.46
CA LEU A 38 -3.04 18.27 17.24
C LEU A 38 -4.30 17.67 17.89
N CYS A 39 -4.59 16.39 17.64
CA CYS A 39 -5.81 15.75 18.13
C CYS A 39 -5.74 15.54 19.66
N PRO A 40 -6.72 16.05 20.43
CA PRO A 40 -6.73 15.86 21.89
C PRO A 40 -6.96 14.38 22.28
N GLY A 41 -7.56 13.58 21.41
CA GLY A 41 -7.74 12.14 21.60
C GLY A 41 -6.52 11.30 21.23
N GLY A 42 -5.44 11.92 20.75
CA GLY A 42 -4.23 11.23 20.31
C GLY A 42 -4.28 10.78 18.85
N ARG A 43 -3.27 10.02 18.44
CA ARG A 43 -3.02 9.72 17.01
C ARG A 43 -3.98 8.68 16.43
N GLU A 44 -4.51 7.78 17.25
CA GLU A 44 -5.41 6.69 16.82
C GLU A 44 -6.89 7.09 16.87
N GLN A 45 -7.21 8.22 17.52
CA GLN A 45 -8.58 8.72 17.60
C GLN A 45 -8.96 9.35 16.26
N ALA A 46 -10.06 8.91 15.67
CA ALA A 46 -10.59 9.48 14.45
C ALA A 46 -12.10 9.69 14.57
N GLU A 47 -12.57 10.86 14.13
CA GLU A 47 -13.99 11.14 13.98
C GLU A 47 -14.48 10.63 12.61
N GLY A 48 -15.79 10.38 12.48
CA GLY A 48 -16.39 10.03 11.19
C GLY A 48 -16.36 11.20 10.21
N GLU A 49 -16.56 12.41 10.70
CA GLU A 49 -16.52 13.67 9.95
C GLU A 49 -15.94 14.78 10.84
N GLY A 50 -15.40 15.83 10.21
CA GLY A 50 -14.95 17.03 10.91
C GLY A 50 -13.42 17.17 10.95
N PRO A 51 -12.90 17.98 11.88
CA PRO A 51 -11.48 18.32 11.94
C PRO A 51 -10.57 17.14 12.27
N TRP A 52 -11.09 16.16 13.02
CA TRP A 52 -10.37 14.96 13.43
C TRP A 52 -10.76 13.73 12.61
N GLN A 53 -11.42 13.93 11.47
CA GLN A 53 -11.57 12.88 10.48
C GLN A 53 -10.20 12.42 9.99
N LEU A 54 -9.98 11.11 10.01
CA LEU A 54 -8.76 10.51 9.46
C LEU A 54 -8.88 10.35 7.94
N LEU A 55 -8.06 11.11 7.23
CA LEU A 55 -7.88 11.03 5.78
C LEU A 55 -6.75 10.06 5.48
N LEU A 56 -7.00 9.11 4.58
CA LEU A 56 -5.97 8.19 4.11
C LEU A 56 -5.45 8.65 2.77
N CYS A 57 -4.18 8.36 2.51
CA CYS A 57 -3.59 8.65 1.22
C CYS A 57 -4.39 7.90 0.13
N CYS A 58 -4.93 8.62 -0.85
CA CYS A 58 -5.71 8.02 -1.93
C CYS A 58 -4.87 7.09 -2.82
N SER A 59 -3.55 7.24 -2.81
CA SER A 59 -2.62 6.51 -3.67
C SER A 59 -2.09 5.23 -3.00
N CYS A 60 -1.77 5.25 -1.70
CA CYS A 60 -1.17 4.10 -1.01
C CYS A 60 -2.02 3.52 0.14
N ALA A 61 -2.95 4.28 0.71
CA ALA A 61 -3.71 3.96 1.92
C ALA A 61 -2.87 3.51 3.15
N ALA A 62 -1.54 3.57 3.06
CA ALA A 62 -0.59 3.11 4.06
C ALA A 62 -0.27 4.19 5.10
N GLU A 63 -0.56 5.46 4.76
CA GLU A 63 -0.41 6.61 5.64
C GLU A 63 -1.77 7.30 5.81
N GLY A 64 -1.95 7.92 6.97
CA GLY A 64 -3.12 8.68 7.32
C GLY A 64 -2.79 9.99 8.03
N THR A 65 -3.64 10.99 7.89
CA THR A 65 -3.56 12.24 8.66
C THR A 65 -4.94 12.69 9.08
N HIS A 66 -5.04 13.35 10.23
CA HIS A 66 -6.23 14.15 10.53
C HIS A 66 -6.30 15.33 9.57
N ARG A 67 -7.52 15.72 9.21
CA ARG A 67 -7.78 16.90 8.37
C ARG A 67 -7.06 18.15 8.90
N ARG A 68 -7.14 18.41 10.21
CA ARG A 68 -6.46 19.56 10.84
C ARG A 68 -4.94 19.41 10.95
N CYS A 69 -4.40 18.20 10.97
CA CYS A 69 -2.95 18.00 11.13
C CYS A 69 -2.18 18.17 9.81
N SER A 70 -2.87 18.15 8.66
CA SER A 70 -2.26 18.35 7.33
C SER A 70 -2.74 19.63 6.63
N ASP A 71 -3.43 20.52 7.35
CA ASP A 71 -4.00 21.76 6.80
C ASP A 71 -4.85 21.55 5.53
N VAL A 72 -5.45 20.36 5.38
CA VAL A 72 -6.28 20.03 4.22
C VAL A 72 -7.56 20.85 4.30
N ARG A 73 -7.81 21.64 3.26
CA ARG A 73 -9.04 22.44 3.16
C ARG A 73 -10.27 21.56 3.37
N ASN A 74 -11.25 22.06 4.10
CA ASN A 74 -12.48 21.32 4.43
C ASN A 74 -13.26 20.86 3.19
N SER A 75 -13.07 21.52 2.05
CA SER A 75 -13.69 21.18 0.76
C SER A 75 -13.04 20.01 0.02
N THR A 76 -11.85 19.56 0.46
CA THR A 76 -11.10 18.50 -0.22
C THR A 76 -11.41 17.16 0.43
N ALA A 77 -11.92 16.22 -0.38
CA ALA A 77 -12.25 14.86 0.05
C ALA A 77 -11.07 13.89 -0.08
N SER A 78 -10.07 14.24 -0.89
CA SER A 78 -8.87 13.44 -1.15
C SER A 78 -7.64 14.06 -0.50
N TRP A 79 -6.77 13.23 0.06
CA TRP A 79 -5.46 13.62 0.56
C TRP A 79 -4.41 12.63 0.03
N GLU A 80 -3.20 13.11 -0.19
CA GLU A 80 -2.05 12.30 -0.58
C GLU A 80 -0.91 12.60 0.38
N CYS A 81 -0.20 11.56 0.84
CA CYS A 81 1.00 11.75 1.65
C CYS A 81 2.14 12.36 0.83
N ASP A 82 3.16 12.89 1.48
CA ASP A 82 4.31 13.54 0.82
C ASP A 82 5.05 12.61 -0.16
N SER A 83 5.04 11.30 0.09
CA SER A 83 5.64 10.31 -0.81
C SER A 83 4.85 10.12 -2.11
N CYS A 84 3.54 10.38 -2.09
CA CYS A 84 2.65 10.26 -3.25
C CYS A 84 2.41 11.62 -3.94
N ALA A 85 2.29 12.69 -3.15
CA ALA A 85 2.16 14.06 -3.62
C ALA A 85 3.46 14.49 -4.32
N GLY A 86 3.38 14.84 -5.61
CA GLY A 86 4.55 15.28 -6.39
C GLY A 86 5.11 14.26 -7.39
N LEU A 87 4.55 13.04 -7.48
CA LEU A 87 4.74 12.18 -8.65
C LEU A 87 3.97 12.69 -9.90
N GLY A 88 3.14 13.72 -9.71
CA GLY A 88 2.49 14.47 -10.77
C GLY A 88 3.45 15.39 -11.50
N THR A 89 3.94 14.91 -12.64
CA THR A 89 4.69 15.62 -13.71
C THR A 89 6.22 15.69 -13.56
N GLY A 90 6.95 14.81 -14.27
CA GLY A 90 8.38 15.02 -14.53
C GLY A 90 9.29 13.80 -14.77
N LYS A 91 9.04 12.99 -15.81
CA LYS A 91 9.96 12.04 -16.49
C LYS A 91 10.52 10.82 -15.70
N ARG A 92 10.21 9.62 -16.24
CA ARG A 92 11.03 8.37 -16.27
C ARG A 92 12.55 8.69 -16.31
N GLN A 93 13.51 7.98 -15.69
CA GLN A 93 13.64 6.68 -15.02
C GLN A 93 14.80 6.80 -14.01
N SER A 94 14.90 5.91 -13.01
CA SER A 94 16.09 5.04 -12.91
C SER A 94 15.88 3.94 -11.87
N THR A 95 15.72 2.73 -12.37
CA THR A 95 16.03 1.48 -11.68
C THR A 95 17.43 1.57 -11.04
N ARG A 96 17.50 1.36 -9.72
CA ARG A 96 18.43 0.43 -9.02
C ARG A 96 18.41 0.75 -7.52
N VAL A 97 17.77 -0.10 -6.73
CA VAL A 97 18.31 -0.42 -5.41
C VAL A 97 18.80 -1.86 -5.50
N PRO A 98 20.08 -2.11 -5.22
CA PRO A 98 20.68 -3.43 -5.35
C PRO A 98 20.08 -4.40 -4.34
N ARG A 99 20.05 -5.67 -4.75
CA ARG A 99 19.89 -6.85 -3.90
C ARG A 99 20.68 -6.67 -2.61
N VAL A 100 20.00 -6.38 -1.50
CA VAL A 100 20.54 -6.64 -0.18
C VAL A 100 20.68 -8.16 -0.10
N GLY A 101 21.92 -8.61 -0.19
CA GLY A 101 22.28 -9.98 0.10
C GLY A 101 22.07 -10.21 1.60
N THR A 102 20.96 -10.84 1.95
CA THR A 102 20.82 -11.50 3.24
C THR A 102 21.49 -12.86 3.16
N ALA A 103 22.80 -12.89 3.44
CA ALA A 103 23.48 -14.07 3.95
C ALA A 103 24.85 -13.67 4.52
N GLU A 104 24.90 -13.46 5.83
CA GLU A 104 26.00 -13.93 6.69
C GLU A 104 25.52 -13.81 8.15
N PRO A 105 25.51 -14.92 8.89
CA PRO A 105 26.50 -15.04 9.95
C PRO A 105 27.28 -16.35 9.81
N PRO A 106 28.57 -16.33 10.16
CA PRO A 106 28.91 -16.93 11.43
C PRO A 106 30.01 -16.18 12.19
N CYS A 107 29.77 -15.91 13.47
CA CYS A 107 30.86 -15.76 14.41
C CYS A 107 30.67 -16.84 15.48
N SER A 108 31.51 -17.86 15.44
CA SER A 108 31.77 -18.76 16.56
C SER A 108 33.25 -19.08 16.49
N SER A 109 33.98 -18.55 17.47
CA SER A 109 35.39 -18.80 17.72
C SER A 109 35.70 -20.27 18.00
#